data_AF-A0A6I3KEY4-F1
#
_entry.id   AF-A0A6I3KEY4-F1
#
_cell.length_a   1.000
_cell.length_b   1.000
_cell.length_c   1.000
_cell.angle_alpha   90.00
_cell.angle_beta   90.00
_cell.angle_gamma   90.00
#
_symmetry.space_group_name_H-M   'P 1'
#
loop_
_entity.id
_entity.type
_entity.pdbx_description
1 polymer ?
#
loop_
_entity_poly.entity_id
_entity_poly.type
_entity_poly.pdbx_seq_one_letter_code
_entity_poly.pdbx_strand_id
1 'polypeptide(L)' 'MTSTKLTLLYPIELDDGSVVRALMVRRPSREDVLEIRLAAYAVMTGLDRRVIDELDLADIRRLDIVLDEISTFKPKDNP' A
#
# COMPACT_ATOMS: atom_id res chain seq x y z
N MET A 1 19.63 -4.40 7.70
CA MET A 1 18.24 -4.67 7.25
C MET A 1 18.01 -6.16 7.33
N THR A 2 16.98 -6.64 8.01
CA THR A 2 16.63 -8.07 8.04
C THR A 2 15.75 -8.38 6.83
N SER A 3 16.20 -9.33 6.02
CA SER A 3 15.44 -9.91 4.92
C SER A 3 15.05 -11.34 5.29
N THR A 4 13.87 -11.77 4.88
CA THR A 4 13.31 -13.09 5.12
C THR A 4 13.02 -13.73 3.77
N LYS A 5 13.57 -14.92 3.55
CA LYS A 5 13.30 -15.71 2.36
C LYS A 5 12.03 -16.53 2.58
N LEU A 6 10.98 -16.26 1.81
CA LEU A 6 9.78 -17.09 1.75
C LEU A 6 9.92 -18.09 0.62
N THR A 7 9.88 -19.39 0.91
CA THR A 7 9.82 -20.42 -0.13
C THR A 7 8.39 -20.51 -0.66
N LEU A 8 8.23 -20.49 -1.98
CA LEU A 8 6.91 -20.62 -2.61
C LEU A 8 6.52 -22.10 -2.65
N LEU A 9 5.28 -22.42 -2.27
CA LEU A 9 4.74 -23.78 -2.38
C LEU A 9 4.58 -24.20 -3.85
N TYR A 10 4.31 -23.24 -4.72
CA TYR A 10 4.20 -23.43 -6.16
C TYR A 10 5.14 -22.44 -6.85
N PRO A 11 6.09 -22.92 -7.67
CA PRO A 11 6.96 -22.05 -8.46
C PRO A 11 6.15 -21.20 -9.44
N ILE A 12 6.60 -19.96 -9.67
CA ILE A 12 6.00 -19.04 -10.64
C ILE A 12 6.96 -18.91 -11.81
N GLU A 13 6.47 -19.12 -13.03
CA GLU A 13 7.23 -18.85 -14.26
C GLU A 13 6.96 -17.40 -14.69
N LEU A 14 8.02 -16.65 -14.96
CA LEU A 14 7.94 -15.28 -15.46
C LEU A 14 7.93 -15.28 -16.99
N ASP A 15 7.54 -14.15 -17.59
CA ASP A 15 7.44 -14.01 -19.05
C ASP A 15 8.77 -14.22 -19.79
N ASP A 16 9.90 -14.11 -19.09
CA ASP A 16 11.25 -14.37 -19.61
C ASP A 16 11.68 -15.86 -19.50
N GLY A 17 10.77 -16.74 -19.06
CA GLY A 17 11.01 -18.18 -18.87
C GLY A 17 11.76 -18.53 -17.59
N SER A 18 12.09 -17.55 -16.74
CA SER A 18 12.71 -17.81 -15.44
C SER A 18 11.70 -18.32 -14.42
N VAL A 19 12.14 -19.21 -13.52
CA VAL A 19 11.28 -19.83 -12.51
C VAL A 19 11.63 -19.31 -11.12
N VAL A 20 10.70 -18.59 -10.50
CA VAL A 20 10.80 -18.08 -9.14
C VAL A 20 10.30 -19.14 -8.16
N ARG A 21 11.17 -19.60 -7.25
CA ARG A 21 10.86 -20.60 -6.21
C ARG A 21 10.88 -20.03 -4.79
N ALA A 22 11.39 -18.82 -4.64
CA ALA A 22 11.45 -18.15 -3.36
C ALA A 22 11.34 -16.64 -3.57
N LEU A 23 10.65 -15.98 -2.65
CA LEU A 23 10.49 -14.55 -2.62
C LEU A 23 11.32 -13.98 -1.46
N MET A 24 12.19 -13.03 -1.76
CA MET A 24 12.91 -12.30 -0.73
C MET A 24 12.02 -11.16 -0.24
N VAL A 25 11.45 -11.31 0.95
CA VAL A 25 10.70 -10.24 1.61
C VAL A 25 11.68 -9.47 2.49
N ARG A 26 11.86 -8.18 2.20
CA ARG A 26 12.54 -7.26 3.12
C ARG A 26 11.51 -6.57 3.99
N ARG A 27 11.87 -6.26 5.24
CA ARG A 27 11.08 -5.32 6.03
C ARG A 27 11.09 -3.97 5.30
N PRO A 28 9.92 -3.35 5.06
CA PRO A 28 9.89 -2.06 4.38
C PRO A 28 10.60 -1.00 5.23
N SER A 29 11.33 -0.11 4.56
CA SER A 29 11.90 1.10 5.16
C SER A 29 10.78 2.08 5.51
N ARG A 30 11.10 3.13 6.29
CA ARG A 30 10.12 4.21 6.55
C ARG A 30 9.65 4.87 5.25
N GLU A 31 10.55 5.02 4.29
CA GLU A 31 10.27 5.60 2.98
C GLU A 31 9.37 4.69 2.14
N ASP A 32 9.64 3.37 2.13
CA ASP A 32 8.77 2.39 1.46
C ASP A 32 7.34 2.43 2.04
N VAL A 33 7.21 2.53 3.37
CA VAL A 33 5.90 2.60 4.04
C VAL A 33 5.16 3.88 3.66
N LEU A 34 5.86 5.01 3.59
CA LEU A 34 5.27 6.28 3.19
C LEU A 34 4.78 6.21 1.73
N GLU A 35 5.59 5.66 0.84
CA GLU A 35 5.24 5.52 -0.57
C GLU A 35 4.01 4.62 -0.78
N ILE A 36 3.94 3.49 -0.06
CA ILE A 36 2.78 2.60 -0.07
C ILE A 36 1.53 3.33 0.43
N ARG A 37 1.65 4.14 1.49
CA ARG A 37 0.55 4.95 2.02
C ARG A 37 0.05 5.99 1.01
N LEU A 38 0.96 6.74 0.39
CA LEU A 38 0.61 7.73 -0.64
C LEU A 38 -0.08 7.09 -1.85
N ALA A 39 0.41 5.91 -2.28
CA ALA A 39 -0.24 5.13 -3.34
C ALA A 39 -1.65 4.68 -2.95
N ALA A 40 -1.85 4.24 -1.70
CA ALA A 40 -3.18 3.86 -1.20
C ALA A 40 -4.14 5.06 -1.20
N TYR A 41 -3.68 6.25 -0.78
CA TYR A 41 -4.49 7.46 -0.84
C TYR A 41 -4.91 7.81 -2.27
N ALA A 42 -4.02 7.67 -3.26
CA ALA A 42 -4.37 7.93 -4.66
C ALA A 42 -5.52 7.03 -5.11
N VAL A 43 -5.46 5.74 -4.76
CA VAL A 43 -6.51 4.77 -5.10
C VAL A 43 -7.82 5.09 -4.38
N MET A 44 -7.78 5.41 -3.09
CA MET A 44 -8.98 5.64 -2.28
C MET A 44 -9.69 6.96 -2.60
N THR A 45 -8.92 8.00 -2.93
CA THR A 45 -9.45 9.35 -3.19
C THR A 45 -9.67 9.62 -4.68
N GLY A 46 -9.08 8.81 -5.56
CA GLY A 46 -9.04 9.07 -7.01
C GLY A 46 -8.17 10.27 -7.39
N LEU A 47 -7.37 10.80 -6.46
CA LEU A 47 -6.48 11.92 -6.72
C LEU A 47 -5.29 11.48 -7.58
N ASP A 48 -4.86 12.38 -8.47
CA ASP A 48 -3.66 12.19 -9.27
C ASP A 48 -2.40 12.17 -8.39
N ARG A 49 -1.41 11.36 -8.77
CA ARG A 49 -0.14 11.21 -8.04
C ARG A 49 0.53 12.57 -7.80
N ARG A 50 0.48 13.51 -8.76
CA ARG A 50 1.08 14.84 -8.63
C ARG A 50 0.47 15.66 -7.51
N VAL A 51 -0.85 15.54 -7.33
CA VAL A 51 -1.57 16.22 -6.24
C VAL A 51 -1.17 15.60 -4.90
N ILE A 52 -0.96 14.28 -4.86
CA ILE A 52 -0.51 13.58 -3.66
C ILE A 52 0.93 13.95 -3.29
N ASP A 53 1.80 14.12 -4.27
CA ASP A 53 3.20 14.51 -4.06
C ASP A 53 3.34 15.95 -3.53
N GLU A 54 2.32 16.80 -3.71
CA GLU A 54 2.24 18.16 -3.16
C GLU A 54 1.75 18.20 -1.71
N LEU A 55 1.27 17.07 -1.15
CA LEU A 55 0.73 17.02 0.20
C LEU A 55 1.83 17.17 1.25
N ASP A 56 1.56 18.03 2.24
CA ASP A 56 2.42 18.13 3.39
C ASP A 56 2.05 17.12 4.51
N LEU A 57 2.84 17.10 5.57
CA LEU A 57 2.62 16.25 6.75
C LEU A 57 1.30 16.54 7.49
N ALA A 58 0.75 17.75 7.38
CA ALA A 58 -0.54 18.09 7.98
C ALA A 58 -1.69 17.53 7.12
N ASP A 59 -1.59 17.60 5.81
CA ASP A 59 -2.58 17.06 4.88
C ASP A 59 -2.65 15.53 4.94
N ILE A 60 -1.49 14.86 4.99
CA ILE A 60 -1.42 13.40 5.19
C ILE A 60 -2.15 12.98 6.48
N ARG A 61 -2.01 13.74 7.58
CA ARG A 61 -2.71 13.45 8.83
C ARG A 61 -4.21 13.65 8.74
N ARG A 62 -4.67 14.64 7.99
CA ARG A 62 -6.11 14.84 7.74
C ARG A 62 -6.69 13.69 6.91
N LEU A 63 -5.95 13.25 5.88
CA LEU A 63 -6.34 12.10 5.08
C LEU A 63 -6.45 10.83 5.92
N ASP A 64 -5.48 10.56 6.81
CA ASP A 64 -5.56 9.43 7.73
C ASP A 64 -6.87 9.43 8.54
N ILE A 65 -7.27 10.59 9.08
CA ILE A 65 -8.52 10.72 9.85
C ILE A 65 -9.75 10.42 8.97
N VAL A 66 -9.82 11.04 7.79
CA VAL A 66 -10.97 10.87 6.89
C VAL A 66 -11.12 9.42 6.42
N LEU A 67 -10.00 8.75 6.13
CA LEU A 67 -10.02 7.36 5.67
C LEU A 67 -10.37 6.39 6.80
N ASP A 68 -9.94 6.66 8.03
CA ASP A 68 -10.38 5.92 9.21
C ASP A 68 -11.90 6.06 9.42
N GLU A 69 -12.45 7.26 9.24
CA GLU A 69 -13.90 7.50 9.32
C GLU A 69 -14.69 6.75 8.22
N ILE A 70 -14.18 6.73 6.99
CA ILE A 70 -14.81 5.97 5.88
C ILE A 70 -14.74 4.47 6.14
N SER A 71 -13.61 3.95 6.63
CA SER A 71 -13.43 2.50 6.87
C SER A 71 -14.29 1.99 8.03
N THR A 72 -14.59 2.86 9.00
CA THR A 72 -15.45 2.56 10.15
C THR A 72 -16.92 2.87 9.89
N PHE A 73 -17.24 3.47 8.74
CA PHE A 73 -18.60 3.73 8.31
C PHE A 73 -19.33 2.41 8.04
N LYS A 74 -20.00 1.89 9.06
CA LYS A 74 -21.04 0.89 8.87
C LYS A 74 -22.25 1.62 8.29
N PRO A 75 -22.77 1.24 7.12
CA PRO A 75 -24.04 1.77 6.67
C PRO A 75 -25.07 1.48 7.77
N LYS A 76 -25.64 2.54 8.35
CA LYS A 76 -26.82 2.36 9.20
C LYS A 76 -27.89 1.76 8.30
N ASP A 77 -28.41 0.60 8.69
CA ASP A 77 -29.56 -0.01 8.05
C ASP A 77 -30.62 1.07 7.81
N ASN A 78 -30.84 1.38 6.52
CA ASN A 78 -31.82 2.37 6.11
C ASN A 78 -33.20 1.70 6.33
N PRO A 79 -34.08 2.26 7.17
CA PRO A 79 -35.37 1.66 7.51
C PRO A 79 -36.31 1.54 6.32
#